data_AF-U3AJ57-F1
#
_entry.id   AF-U3AJ57-F1
#
_cell.length_a   1.000
_cell.length_b   1.000
_cell.length_c   1.000
_cell.angle_alpha   90.00
_cell.angle_beta   90.00
_cell.angle_gamma   90.00
#
_symmetry.space_group_name_H-M   'P 1'
#
loop_
_entity.id
_entity.type
_entity.pdbx_description
1 polymer ?
#
loop_
_entity_poly.entity_id
_entity_poly.type
_entity_poly.pdbx_seq_one_letter_code
_entity_poly.pdbx_strand_id
1 'polypeptide(L)' 'MHYMNLQLDDKAQAIVSELLTDLDNQNGLFKMTARFAALIDGQLKDNDYVGTVTWFSDDDYIEHEIEYSANSSTHS' A
#
# COMPACT_ATOMS: atom_id res chain seq x y z
N MET A 1 -16.66 10.68 2.35
CA MET A 1 -15.75 9.52 2.53
C MET A 1 -14.49 9.89 1.78
N HIS A 2 -13.36 10.04 2.48
CA HIS A 2 -12.08 10.35 1.85
C HIS A 2 -11.51 9.06 1.26
N TYR A 3 -11.38 9.06 -0.06
CA TYR A 3 -10.75 7.98 -0.80
C TYR A 3 -9.31 8.38 -1.11
N MET A 4 -8.44 7.40 -1.15
CA MET A 4 -7.05 7.54 -1.57
C MET A 4 -6.75 6.51 -2.64
N ASN A 5 -5.77 6.81 -3.47
CA ASN A 5 -5.29 5.89 -4.49
C ASN A 5 -3.94 5.34 -4.05
N LEU A 6 -3.80 4.02 -4.11
CA LEU A 6 -2.57 3.33 -3.75
C LEU A 6 -1.94 2.75 -5.01
N GLN A 7 -0.66 3.06 -5.23
CA GLN A 7 0.16 2.40 -6.23
C GLN A 7 1.10 1.41 -5.54
N LEU A 8 1.06 0.18 -6.00
CA LEU A 8 1.85 -0.95 -5.49
C LEU A 8 2.73 -1.49 -6.61
N ASP A 9 3.96 -1.89 -6.29
CA ASP A 9 4.77 -2.68 -7.21
C ASP A 9 4.21 -4.10 -7.38
N ASP A 10 4.72 -4.83 -8.37
CA ASP A 10 4.25 -6.17 -8.70
C ASP A 10 4.36 -7.16 -7.51
N LYS A 11 5.36 -6.98 -6.63
CA LYS A 11 5.56 -7.86 -5.47
C LYS A 11 4.53 -7.56 -4.39
N ALA A 12 4.33 -6.29 -4.07
CA ALA A 12 3.36 -5.84 -3.10
C ALA A 12 1.94 -6.21 -3.55
N GLN A 13 1.62 -6.05 -4.84
CA GLN A 13 0.35 -6.50 -5.41
C GLN A 13 0.14 -7.99 -5.26
N ALA A 14 1.17 -8.81 -5.49
CA ALA A 14 1.06 -10.26 -5.33
C ALA A 14 0.75 -10.64 -3.86
N ILE A 15 1.40 -9.99 -2.90
CA ILE A 15 1.20 -10.23 -1.46
C ILE A 15 -0.23 -9.89 -1.05
N VAL A 16 -0.72 -8.71 -1.42
CA VAL A 16 -2.04 -8.23 -0.98
C VAL A 16 -3.16 -8.47 -2.00
N SER A 17 -2.93 -9.35 -2.98
CA SER A 17 -3.84 -9.58 -4.12
C SER A 17 -5.29 -9.88 -3.70
N GLU A 18 -5.47 -10.62 -2.60
CA GLU A 18 -6.78 -10.90 -2.03
C GLU A 18 -7.52 -9.64 -1.56
N LEU A 19 -6.79 -8.66 -0.99
CA LEU A 19 -7.36 -7.39 -0.54
C LEU A 19 -7.68 -6.44 -1.70
N LEU A 20 -6.99 -6.61 -2.83
CA LEU A 20 -7.14 -5.75 -4.02
C LEU A 20 -8.27 -6.20 -4.96
N THR A 21 -8.74 -7.44 -4.82
CA THR A 21 -9.67 -8.09 -5.78
C THR A 21 -10.97 -7.30 -5.98
N ASP A 22 -11.48 -6.67 -4.92
CA ASP A 22 -12.74 -5.91 -4.94
C ASP A 22 -12.54 -4.39 -5.06
N LEU A 23 -11.30 -3.92 -5.25
CA LEU A 23 -11.00 -2.50 -5.35
C LEU A 23 -11.05 -2.01 -6.79
N ASP A 24 -11.51 -0.77 -6.97
CA ASP A 24 -11.45 -0.10 -8.26
C ASP A 24 -9.99 0.18 -8.61
N ASN A 25 -9.52 -0.36 -9.74
CA ASN A 25 -8.17 -0.18 -10.25
C ASN A 25 -8.23 0.67 -11.52
N GLN A 26 -7.56 1.82 -11.48
CA GLN A 26 -7.37 2.67 -12.65
C GLN A 26 -5.88 2.78 -12.95
N ASN A 27 -5.41 2.07 -13.98
CA ASN A 27 -4.01 2.10 -14.43
C ASN A 27 -2.98 1.76 -13.33
N GLY A 28 -3.30 0.81 -12.44
CA GLY A 28 -2.41 0.40 -11.34
C GLY A 28 -2.56 1.24 -10.06
N LEU A 29 -3.47 2.22 -10.07
CA LEU A 29 -3.90 2.95 -8.89
C LEU A 29 -5.16 2.31 -8.32
N PHE A 30 -5.06 1.75 -7.13
CA PHE A 30 -6.17 1.12 -6.42
C PHE A 30 -6.87 2.15 -5.53
N LYS A 31 -8.13 2.45 -5.85
CA LYS A 31 -8.94 3.38 -5.06
C LYS A 31 -9.46 2.67 -3.82
N MET A 32 -9.15 3.21 -2.65
CA MET A 32 -9.49 2.60 -1.37
C MET A 32 -9.72 3.64 -0.28
N THR A 33 -10.12 3.17 0.91
CA THR A 33 -10.21 4.01 2.11
C THR A 33 -8.94 3.88 2.95
N ALA A 34 -8.71 4.83 3.87
CA ALA A 34 -7.60 4.76 4.83
C ALA A 34 -7.55 3.44 5.61
N ARG A 35 -8.72 2.85 5.89
CA ARG A 35 -8.81 1.54 6.57
C ARG A 35 -8.21 0.41 5.73
N PHE A 36 -8.47 0.40 4.42
CA PHE A 36 -7.90 -0.60 3.52
C PHE A 36 -6.39 -0.40 3.36
N ALA A 37 -5.93 0.85 3.27
CA ALA A 37 -4.49 1.15 3.23
C ALA A 37 -3.76 0.63 4.48
N ALA A 38 -4.35 0.80 5.67
CA ALA A 38 -3.80 0.24 6.91
C ALA A 38 -3.77 -1.30 6.93
N LEU A 39 -4.75 -1.97 6.31
CA LEU A 39 -4.75 -3.43 6.19
C LEU A 39 -3.66 -3.92 5.23
N ILE A 40 -3.46 -3.22 4.11
CA ILE A 40 -2.40 -3.50 3.15
C ILE A 40 -1.02 -3.30 3.78
N ASP A 41 -0.81 -2.18 4.49
CA ASP A 41 0.43 -1.91 5.24
C ASP A 41 0.75 -3.02 6.24
N GLY A 42 -0.25 -3.48 7.00
CA GLY A 42 -0.10 -4.62 7.92
C GLY A 42 0.33 -5.90 7.21
N GLN A 43 -0.34 -6.27 6.10
CA GLN A 43 0.03 -7.46 5.35
C GLN A 43 1.42 -7.37 4.71
N LEU A 44 1.82 -6.21 4.19
CA LEU A 44 3.16 -6.03 3.63
C LEU A 44 4.23 -6.22 4.71
N LYS A 45 4.03 -5.64 5.90
CA LYS A 45 4.93 -5.83 7.04
C LYS A 45 4.98 -7.26 7.52
N ASP A 46 3.84 -7.93 7.64
CA ASP A 46 3.75 -9.32 8.09
C ASP A 46 4.40 -10.31 7.12
N ASN A 47 4.56 -9.93 5.84
CA ASN A 47 5.24 -10.71 4.81
C ASN A 47 6.70 -10.28 4.58
N ASP A 48 7.27 -9.46 5.48
CA ASP A 48 8.63 -8.91 5.36
C ASP A 48 8.88 -8.26 3.98
N TYR A 49 7.86 -7.60 3.43
CA TYR A 49 7.97 -6.95 2.13
C TYR A 49 9.06 -5.88 2.16
N VAL A 50 9.87 -5.84 1.09
CA VAL A 50 10.92 -4.86 0.89
C VAL A 50 10.72 -4.18 -0.45
N GLY A 51 10.48 -2.88 -0.43
CA GLY A 51 10.20 -2.07 -1.60
C GLY A 51 9.47 -0.80 -1.21
N THR A 52 8.75 -0.22 -2.17
CA THR A 52 8.18 1.10 -2.02
C THR A 52 6.74 1.11 -2.53
N VAL A 53 5.86 1.78 -1.81
CA VAL A 53 4.47 1.99 -2.24
C VAL A 53 4.16 3.48 -2.22
N THR A 54 3.28 3.93 -3.11
CA THR A 54 2.96 5.35 -3.26
C THR A 54 1.50 5.60 -2.98
N TRP A 55 1.22 6.50 -2.04
CA TRP A 55 -0.11 6.89 -1.61
C TRP A 55 -0.45 8.24 -2.20
N PHE A 56 -1.63 8.34 -2.82
CA PHE A 56 -2.12 9.57 -3.41
C PHE A 56 -3.44 9.96 -2.76
N SER A 57 -3.49 11.15 -2.15
CA SER A 57 -4.74 11.76 -1.71
C SER A 57 -5.29 12.65 -2.84
N ASP A 58 -6.44 12.29 -3.40
CA ASP A 58 -7.12 13.12 -4.41
C ASP A 58 -7.61 14.45 -3.82
N ASP A 59 -7.96 14.48 -2.53
CA ASP A 59 -8.51 15.66 -1.86
C ASP A 59 -7.42 16.71 -1.61
N ASP A 60 -6.21 16.27 -1.26
CA ASP A 60 -5.10 17.17 -0.90
C ASP A 60 -4.07 17.34 -2.03
N TYR A 61 -4.18 16.55 -3.10
CA TYR A 61 -3.16 16.42 -4.16
C TYR A 61 -1.76 16.12 -3.60
N ILE A 62 -1.71 15.36 -2.50
CA ILE A 62 -0.47 14.96 -1.83
C ILE A 62 -0.12 13.54 -2.26
N GLU A 63 1.11 13.39 -2.74
CA GLU A 63 1.79 12.11 -2.93
C GLU A 63 2.65 11.81 -1.69
N HIS A 64 2.53 10.60 -1.16
CA HIS A 64 3.32 10.14 -0.04
C HIS A 64 3.92 8.77 -0.37
N GLU A 65 5.25 8.70 -0.36
CA GLU A 65 5.98 7.47 -0.61
C GLU A 65 6.31 6.79 0.72
N ILE A 66 6.05 5.48 0.79
CA ILE A 66 6.37 4.66 1.96
C ILE A 66 7.37 3.58 1.54
N GLU A 67 8.57 3.68 2.11
CA GLU A 67 9.62 2.68 1.97
C GLU A 67 9.45 1.59 3.06
N TYR A 68 9.34 0.35 2.61
CA TYR A 68 9.47 -0.84 3.43
C TYR A 68 10.89 -1.36 3.24
N SER A 69 11.71 -1.23 4.26
CA SER A 69 13.02 -1.87 4.29
C SER A 69 12.88 -3.21 5.03
N ALA A 70 13.74 -4.19 4.68
CA ALA A 70 13.88 -5.40 5.49
C ALA A 70 14.18 -4.91 6.90
N ASN A 71 13.20 -5.07 7.79
CA ASN A 71 13.31 -4.57 9.14
C ASN A 71 14.46 -5.36 9.75
N SER A 72 15.64 -4.75 9.76
CA SER A 72 16.79 -5.26 10.46
C SER A 72 16.33 -5.19 11.90
N SER A 73 15.84 -6.32 12.39
CA SER A 73 15.50 -6.51 13.79
C SER A 73 16.80 -6.36 14.56
N THR A 74 17.27 -5.12 14.76
CA THR A 74 18.23 -4.78 15.79
C THR A 74 17.49 -4.92 17.09
N HIS A 75 17.45 -6.17 17.56
CA HIS A 75 17.50 -6.47 18.97
C HIS A 75 18.60 -5.60 19.59
N SER A 76 18.24 -4.74 20.53
CA SER A 76 19.17 -4.01 21.39
C SER A 76 18.56 -3.93 22.78
#